data_AF-A0A953YDB6-F1
#
_entry.id   AF-A0A953YDB6-F1
#
_cell.length_a   1.000
_cell.length_b   1.000
_cell.length_c   1.000
_cell.angle_alpha   90.00
_cell.angle_beta   90.00
_cell.angle_gamma   90.00
#
_symmetry.space_group_name_H-M   'P 1'
#
loop_
_entity.id
_entity.type
_entity.pdbx_description
1 polymer ?
#
loop_
_entity_poly.entity_id
_entity_poly.type
_entity_poly.pdbx_seq_one_letter_code
_entity_poly.pdbx_strand_id
1 'polypeptide(L)'
;MSDLPAKVSIHEEGPREGFQIEKGPIPTARKIELIDALSETGLKKIQVASFVSPRAVPGWADADEVVRGFKRKPGINYHVLWLNEKGLQRALMHQKEGAGLDMFGSISTTASETFMRKNTNRGYEDNVRIQGNQIKIYQENNIPVVRASIMTAFGCNYEGPVEVATVIKRLAEILALADEMGCNIEYVSLADTMGWANPSSVKRLVGAVRDKWPELGINLHLHDTRGLGIANAYAGMQMGVTEFDSAVAGLGGCPFAALKGAAGNVCTEDLAFLCEEMGIETGIDVDKLVAVAQLAEEIVGHPLAGSLMHAGTLTAARAAAKAA
;
A
#
# COMPACT_ATOMS: atom_id res chain seq x y z
N MET A 1 -18.19 23.62 -8.65
CA MET A 1 -16.92 22.88 -8.72
C MET A 1 -16.89 21.99 -7.49
N SER A 2 -16.70 20.69 -7.64
CA SER A 2 -16.63 19.79 -6.47
C SER A 2 -15.35 20.10 -5.68
N ASP A 3 -15.41 19.99 -4.35
CA ASP A 3 -14.24 20.08 -3.46
C ASP A 3 -13.34 18.81 -3.52
N LEU A 4 -13.50 18.00 -4.57
CA LEU A 4 -12.79 16.74 -4.77
C LEU A 4 -11.57 16.95 -5.67
N PRO A 5 -10.50 16.15 -5.51
CA PRO A 5 -9.35 16.21 -6.40
C PRO A 5 -9.76 15.86 -7.84
N ALA A 6 -9.19 16.57 -8.82
CA ALA A 6 -9.40 16.26 -10.23
C ALA A 6 -8.70 14.95 -10.65
N LYS A 7 -7.65 14.56 -9.91
CA LYS A 7 -6.82 13.39 -10.18
C LYS A 7 -6.34 12.76 -8.88
N VAL A 8 -6.28 11.43 -8.83
CA VAL A 8 -5.68 10.66 -7.74
C VAL A 8 -4.72 9.61 -8.29
N SER A 9 -3.71 9.28 -7.49
CA SER A 9 -2.76 8.20 -7.75
C SER A 9 -3.10 7.00 -6.87
N ILE A 10 -3.27 5.84 -7.51
CA ILE A 10 -3.51 4.57 -6.81
C ILE A 10 -2.25 3.72 -6.94
N HIS A 11 -1.72 3.28 -5.80
CA HIS A 11 -0.55 2.42 -5.70
C HIS A 11 -0.98 0.98 -5.44
N GLU A 12 -0.56 0.08 -6.33
CA GLU A 12 -0.95 -1.32 -6.28
C GLU A 12 -0.01 -2.13 -5.39
N GLU A 13 -0.54 -2.65 -4.29
CA GLU A 13 0.18 -3.43 -3.28
C GLU A 13 -0.14 -4.93 -3.34
N GLY A 14 -1.11 -5.33 -4.17
CA GLY A 14 -1.69 -6.67 -4.23
C GLY A 14 -0.69 -7.80 -4.47
N PRO A 15 0.26 -7.71 -5.42
CA PRO A 15 1.28 -8.74 -5.56
C PRO A 15 2.03 -8.95 -4.25
N ARG A 16 2.56 -7.89 -3.60
CA ARG A 16 3.28 -8.01 -2.33
C ARG A 16 2.40 -8.50 -1.18
N GLU A 17 1.29 -7.82 -0.95
CA GLU A 17 0.45 -8.01 0.23
C GLU A 17 -0.48 -9.20 0.15
N GLY A 18 -1.00 -9.53 -1.03
CA GLY A 18 -1.82 -10.71 -1.23
C GLY A 18 -1.03 -11.97 -0.94
N PHE A 19 0.04 -12.20 -1.71
CA PHE A 19 0.78 -13.46 -1.67
C PHE A 19 1.47 -13.75 -0.31
N GLN A 20 1.62 -12.74 0.56
CA GLN A 20 2.20 -12.94 1.89
C GLN A 20 1.28 -13.73 2.84
N ILE A 21 -0.05 -13.65 2.66
CA ILE A 21 -1.04 -14.26 3.56
C ILE A 21 -1.68 -15.52 2.99
N GLU A 22 -1.46 -15.80 1.71
CA GLU A 22 -2.06 -16.94 1.04
C GLU A 22 -1.55 -18.27 1.60
N LYS A 23 -2.48 -19.21 1.79
CA LYS A 23 -2.21 -20.48 2.50
C LYS A 23 -1.38 -21.46 1.67
N GLY A 24 -1.45 -21.36 0.34
CA GLY A 24 -0.82 -22.28 -0.59
C GLY A 24 0.44 -21.68 -1.24
N PRO A 25 1.39 -22.51 -1.70
CA PRO A 25 2.46 -22.02 -2.53
C PRO A 25 1.89 -21.53 -3.86
N ILE A 26 1.98 -20.23 -4.11
CA ILE A 26 1.68 -19.66 -5.43
C ILE A 26 2.93 -19.84 -6.30
N PRO A 27 2.84 -20.51 -7.46
CA PRO A 27 3.99 -20.68 -8.34
C PRO A 27 4.56 -19.33 -8.77
N THR A 28 5.89 -19.21 -8.83
CA THR A 28 6.59 -17.97 -9.25
C THR A 28 6.07 -17.44 -10.58
N ALA A 29 5.82 -18.32 -11.56
CA ALA A 29 5.28 -17.94 -12.86
C ALA A 29 3.91 -17.24 -12.76
N ARG A 30 3.05 -17.66 -11.82
CA ARG A 30 1.73 -17.04 -11.59
C ARG A 30 1.85 -15.69 -10.89
N LYS A 31 2.84 -15.50 -10.01
CA LYS A 31 3.14 -14.18 -9.42
C LYS A 31 3.61 -13.20 -10.49
N ILE A 32 4.51 -13.64 -11.37
CA ILE A 32 5.00 -12.87 -12.51
C ILE A 32 3.86 -12.50 -13.45
N GLU A 33 3.00 -13.46 -13.77
CA GLU A 33 1.83 -13.24 -14.63
C GLU A 33 0.90 -12.16 -14.08
N LEU A 34 0.63 -12.15 -12.77
CA LEU A 34 -0.17 -11.09 -12.16
C LEU A 34 0.50 -9.71 -12.30
N ILE A 35 1.82 -9.61 -12.03
CA ILE A 35 2.56 -8.34 -12.14
C ILE A 35 2.57 -7.83 -13.58
N ASP A 36 2.80 -8.71 -14.55
CA ASP A 36 2.80 -8.37 -15.97
C ASP A 36 1.41 -7.89 -16.40
N ALA A 37 0.34 -8.58 -15.97
CA ALA A 37 -1.04 -8.20 -16.27
C ALA A 37 -1.41 -6.85 -15.63
N LEU A 38 -1.02 -6.61 -14.38
CA LEU A 38 -1.20 -5.30 -13.71
C LEU A 38 -0.50 -4.16 -14.44
N SER A 39 0.62 -4.43 -15.11
CA SER A 39 1.34 -3.42 -15.89
C SER A 39 0.56 -2.95 -17.13
N GLU A 40 -0.46 -3.69 -17.57
CA GLU A 40 -1.30 -3.35 -18.72
C GLU A 40 -2.48 -2.44 -18.39
N THR A 41 -2.74 -2.19 -17.11
CA THR A 41 -3.95 -1.49 -16.63
C THR A 41 -3.79 0.02 -16.55
N GLY A 42 -2.58 0.55 -16.77
CA GLY A 42 -2.31 1.99 -16.62
C GLY A 42 -1.81 2.41 -15.23
N LEU A 43 -1.77 1.48 -14.27
CA LEU A 43 -1.11 1.66 -12.97
C LEU A 43 0.30 2.26 -13.14
N LYS A 44 0.67 3.18 -12.25
CA LYS A 44 1.97 3.88 -12.28
C LYS A 44 2.92 3.43 -11.19
N LYS A 45 2.44 2.71 -10.18
CA LYS A 45 3.26 2.19 -9.08
C LYS A 45 2.73 0.85 -8.65
N ILE A 46 3.59 -0.16 -8.68
CA ILE A 46 3.26 -1.55 -8.33
C ILE A 46 4.33 -2.05 -7.36
N GLN A 47 3.90 -2.62 -6.23
CA GLN A 47 4.78 -3.29 -5.29
C GLN A 47 4.82 -4.79 -5.60
N VAL A 48 5.95 -5.23 -6.15
CA VAL A 48 6.03 -6.54 -6.83
C VAL A 48 6.45 -7.69 -5.92
N ALA A 49 7.16 -7.40 -4.83
CA ALA A 49 7.69 -8.43 -3.94
C ALA A 49 8.05 -7.91 -2.56
N SER A 50 8.40 -8.82 -1.64
CA SER A 50 8.91 -8.50 -0.31
C SER A 50 10.22 -9.24 -0.02
N PHE A 51 11.28 -8.51 0.32
CA PHE A 51 12.55 -9.07 0.78
C PHE A 51 12.57 -9.23 2.30
N VAL A 52 11.64 -10.04 2.79
CA VAL A 52 11.53 -10.47 4.19
C VAL A 52 12.13 -11.86 4.40
N SER A 53 12.18 -12.29 5.65
CA SER A 53 12.62 -13.64 5.99
C SER A 53 11.64 -14.68 5.42
N PRO A 54 12.08 -15.64 4.58
CA PRO A 54 11.21 -16.69 4.06
C PRO A 54 10.71 -17.63 5.17
N ARG A 55 11.37 -17.65 6.33
CA ARG A 55 10.87 -18.34 7.52
C ARG A 55 9.65 -17.66 8.13
N ALA A 56 9.62 -16.32 8.10
CA ALA A 56 8.51 -15.54 8.64
C ALA A 56 7.35 -15.44 7.64
N VAL A 57 7.67 -15.33 6.35
CA VAL A 57 6.70 -15.19 5.27
C VAL A 57 7.09 -16.14 4.12
N PRO A 58 6.68 -17.43 4.18
CA PRO A 58 7.05 -18.43 3.20
C PRO A 58 6.62 -18.09 1.76
N GLY A 59 5.55 -17.31 1.60
CA GLY A 59 5.07 -16.84 0.30
C GLY A 59 6.06 -15.98 -0.49
N TRP A 60 7.16 -15.52 0.14
CA TRP A 60 8.22 -14.73 -0.51
C TRP A 60 9.58 -15.43 -0.55
N ALA A 61 9.61 -16.76 -0.44
CA ALA A 61 10.84 -17.53 -0.61
C ALA A 61 11.47 -17.35 -2.00
N ASP A 62 10.65 -17.18 -3.03
CA ASP A 62 11.01 -17.02 -4.44
C ASP A 62 11.04 -15.55 -4.91
N ALA A 63 11.21 -14.59 -3.99
CA ALA A 63 11.16 -13.17 -4.31
C ALA A 63 12.23 -12.74 -5.33
N ASP A 64 13.41 -13.40 -5.36
CA ASP A 64 14.47 -13.08 -6.33
C ASP A 64 14.06 -13.50 -7.75
N GLU A 65 13.44 -14.67 -7.88
CA GLU A 65 12.97 -15.23 -9.13
C GLU A 65 11.83 -14.38 -9.70
N VAL A 66 10.91 -13.91 -8.84
CA VAL A 66 9.85 -12.98 -9.24
C VAL A 66 10.43 -11.68 -9.79
N VAL A 67 11.35 -11.05 -9.04
CA VAL A 67 11.96 -9.76 -9.42
C VAL A 67 12.74 -9.84 -10.73
N ARG A 68 13.39 -10.98 -11.02
CA ARG A 68 14.09 -11.19 -12.30
C ARG A 68 13.16 -11.55 -13.46
N GLY A 69 11.98 -12.08 -13.16
CA GLY A 69 11.12 -12.73 -14.15
C GLY A 69 10.06 -11.84 -14.79
N PHE A 70 9.60 -10.80 -14.11
CA PHE A 70 8.55 -9.93 -14.63
C PHE A 70 9.05 -8.95 -15.70
N LYS A 71 8.16 -8.55 -16.60
CA LYS A 71 8.45 -7.64 -17.71
C LYS A 71 8.12 -6.22 -17.32
N ARG A 72 9.16 -5.39 -17.27
CA ARG A 72 9.00 -3.97 -16.96
C ARG A 72 8.39 -3.21 -18.11
N LYS A 73 7.48 -2.31 -17.77
CA LYS A 73 6.97 -1.28 -18.69
C LYS A 73 7.52 0.10 -18.37
N PRO A 74 7.94 0.87 -19.39
CA PRO A 74 8.30 2.27 -19.19
C PRO A 74 7.17 3.08 -18.56
N GLY A 75 7.53 3.96 -17.63
CA GLY A 75 6.58 4.84 -16.94
C GLY A 75 5.78 4.19 -15.81
N ILE A 76 6.22 3.02 -15.33
CA ILE A 76 5.70 2.37 -14.11
C ILE A 76 6.84 2.17 -13.11
N ASN A 77 6.59 2.56 -11.87
CA ASN A 77 7.51 2.38 -10.76
C ASN A 77 7.27 1.00 -10.13
N TYR A 78 8.25 0.12 -10.22
CA TYR A 78 8.22 -1.21 -9.64
C TYR A 78 9.12 -1.26 -8.41
N HIS A 79 8.53 -1.48 -7.24
CA HIS A 79 9.26 -1.44 -5.98
C HIS A 79 8.97 -2.68 -5.12
N VAL A 80 9.76 -2.86 -4.08
CA VAL A 80 9.69 -4.02 -3.18
C VAL A 80 9.68 -3.57 -1.73
N LEU A 81 9.13 -4.38 -0.84
CA LEU A 81 9.18 -4.13 0.60
C LEU A 81 10.50 -4.65 1.20
N TRP A 82 11.10 -3.88 2.11
CA TRP A 82 12.11 -4.36 3.05
C TRP A 82 11.81 -3.82 4.46
N LEU A 83 12.10 -4.63 5.49
CA LEU A 83 11.89 -4.26 6.90
C LEU A 83 13.20 -4.15 7.68
N ASN A 84 14.32 -4.55 7.08
CA ASN A 84 15.64 -4.54 7.71
C ASN A 84 16.74 -4.32 6.65
N GLU A 85 17.97 -4.12 7.14
CA GLU A 85 19.15 -3.86 6.30
C GLU A 85 19.43 -5.00 5.30
N LYS A 86 19.22 -6.27 5.69
CA LYS A 86 19.43 -7.41 4.77
C LYS A 86 18.48 -7.36 3.57
N GLY A 87 17.21 -7.04 3.79
CA GLY A 87 16.22 -6.85 2.72
C GLY A 87 16.59 -5.69 1.80
N LEU A 88 17.05 -4.57 2.39
CA LEU A 88 17.53 -3.41 1.63
C LEU A 88 18.75 -3.74 0.76
N GLN A 89 19.73 -4.48 1.30
CA GLN A 89 20.90 -4.92 0.54
C GLN A 89 20.52 -5.85 -0.62
N ARG A 90 19.52 -6.72 -0.43
CA ARG A 90 18.95 -7.56 -1.50
C ARG A 90 18.28 -6.71 -2.59
N ALA A 91 17.54 -5.66 -2.22
CA ALA A 91 16.98 -4.72 -3.19
C ALA A 91 18.05 -3.97 -3.99
N LEU A 92 19.08 -3.45 -3.31
CA LEU A 92 20.21 -2.79 -3.93
C LEU A 92 20.96 -3.71 -4.92
N MET A 93 21.13 -4.98 -4.57
CA MET A 93 21.74 -5.97 -5.45
C MET A 93 20.96 -6.10 -6.75
N HIS A 94 19.65 -6.31 -6.69
CA HIS A 94 18.79 -6.39 -7.90
C HIS A 94 18.76 -5.09 -8.70
N GLN A 95 18.75 -3.94 -8.03
CA GLN A 95 18.84 -2.65 -8.70
C GLN A 95 20.14 -2.56 -9.52
N LYS A 96 21.29 -2.93 -8.92
CA LYS A 96 22.61 -2.92 -9.56
C LYS A 96 22.76 -3.97 -10.67
N GLU A 97 22.08 -5.11 -10.54
CA GLU A 97 22.00 -6.16 -11.58
C GLU A 97 21.13 -5.75 -12.78
N GLY A 98 20.49 -4.58 -12.74
CA GLY A 98 19.65 -4.09 -13.84
C GLY A 98 18.24 -4.67 -13.84
N ALA A 99 17.80 -5.35 -12.77
CA ALA A 99 16.37 -5.64 -12.57
C ALA A 99 15.56 -4.34 -12.45
N GLY A 100 16.26 -3.24 -12.10
CA GLY A 100 15.80 -1.86 -12.22
C GLY A 100 14.69 -1.48 -11.25
N LEU A 101 14.55 -2.20 -10.14
CA LEU A 101 13.69 -1.82 -9.03
C LEU A 101 13.83 -0.32 -8.72
N ASP A 102 12.69 0.37 -8.67
CA ASP A 102 12.60 1.75 -8.27
C ASP A 102 12.72 1.83 -6.75
N MET A 103 13.72 2.58 -6.27
CA MET A 103 14.08 2.64 -4.87
C MET A 103 13.70 3.99 -4.27
N PHE A 104 12.85 3.94 -3.24
CA PHE A 104 12.44 5.10 -2.46
C PHE A 104 12.64 4.77 -0.98
N GLY A 105 13.39 5.62 -0.28
CA GLY A 105 13.60 5.48 1.15
C GLY A 105 12.34 5.87 1.92
N SER A 106 12.08 5.16 3.01
CA SER A 106 10.99 5.48 3.92
C SER A 106 11.42 5.37 5.38
N ILE A 107 10.84 6.20 6.24
CA ILE A 107 10.95 6.11 7.70
C ILE A 107 9.62 5.62 8.24
N SER A 108 9.63 4.46 8.90
CA SER A 108 8.40 3.80 9.36
C SER A 108 8.34 3.64 10.87
N THR A 109 7.16 3.91 11.42
CA THR A 109 6.80 3.67 12.82
C THR A 109 5.35 3.17 12.92
N THR A 110 4.87 2.97 14.13
CA THR A 110 3.51 2.54 14.43
C THR A 110 2.93 3.43 15.53
N ALA A 111 1.60 3.55 15.59
CA ALA A 111 0.96 4.22 16.73
C ALA A 111 0.86 3.31 17.97
N SER A 112 0.89 1.99 17.76
CA SER A 112 0.83 0.97 18.81
C SER A 112 2.18 0.29 19.03
N GLU A 113 2.70 0.29 20.26
CA GLU A 113 4.01 -0.30 20.56
C GLU A 113 3.93 -1.82 20.61
N THR A 114 2.84 -2.36 21.15
CA THR A 114 2.57 -3.80 21.16
C THR A 114 2.54 -4.35 19.74
N PHE A 115 1.92 -3.63 18.80
CA PHE A 115 1.96 -4.02 17.39
C PHE A 115 3.39 -3.96 16.83
N MET A 116 4.16 -2.90 17.10
CA MET A 116 5.56 -2.82 16.66
C MET A 116 6.39 -4.02 17.13
N ARG A 117 6.27 -4.39 18.41
CA ARG A 117 6.96 -5.55 18.99
C ARG A 117 6.55 -6.85 18.32
N LYS A 118 5.28 -7.03 17.98
CA LYS A 118 4.81 -8.24 17.29
C LYS A 118 5.20 -8.29 15.82
N ASN A 119 5.17 -7.15 15.13
CA ASN A 119 5.43 -7.05 13.69
C ASN A 119 6.93 -7.04 13.36
N THR A 120 7.74 -6.40 14.19
CA THR A 120 9.17 -6.14 13.90
C THR A 120 10.13 -6.57 15.02
N ASN A 121 9.62 -7.15 16.11
CA ASN A 121 10.41 -7.60 17.26
C ASN A 121 11.27 -6.51 17.92
N ARG A 122 10.78 -5.26 17.93
CA ARG A 122 11.44 -4.09 18.52
C ARG A 122 10.46 -3.09 19.12
N GLY A 123 10.93 -2.26 20.06
CA GLY A 123 10.20 -1.12 20.61
C GLY A 123 10.56 0.20 19.90
N TYR A 124 9.99 1.32 20.36
CA TYR A 124 10.17 2.62 19.72
C TYR A 124 11.62 3.11 19.66
N GLU A 125 12.37 3.01 20.76
CA GLU A 125 13.78 3.46 20.82
C GLU A 125 14.66 2.69 19.84
N ASP A 126 14.48 1.36 19.77
CA ASP A 126 15.17 0.51 18.81
C ASP A 126 14.75 0.82 17.37
N ASN A 127 13.47 1.14 17.15
CA ASN A 127 12.97 1.51 15.84
C ASN A 127 13.64 2.78 15.33
N VAL A 128 13.73 3.85 16.14
CA VAL A 128 14.41 5.11 15.77
C VAL A 128 15.86 4.83 15.37
N ARG A 129 16.60 4.06 16.17
CA ARG A 129 17.99 3.69 15.87
C ARG A 129 18.11 2.94 14.54
N ILE A 130 17.25 1.95 14.29
CA ILE A 130 17.31 1.15 13.06
C ILE A 130 16.89 1.98 11.83
N GLN A 131 15.89 2.85 11.96
CA GLN A 131 15.52 3.77 10.89
C GLN A 131 16.67 4.73 10.56
N GLY A 132 17.37 5.26 11.57
CA GLY A 132 18.57 6.09 11.38
C GLY A 132 19.68 5.37 10.60
N ASN A 133 19.91 4.07 10.88
CA ASN A 133 20.87 3.27 10.11
C ASN A 133 20.40 3.05 8.66
N GLN A 134 19.10 2.79 8.44
CA GLN A 134 18.55 2.64 7.09
C GLN A 134 18.69 3.93 6.27
N ILE A 135 18.47 5.09 6.89
CA ILE A 135 18.66 6.40 6.25
C ILE A 135 20.09 6.56 5.74
N LYS A 136 21.10 6.16 6.53
CA LYS A 136 22.51 6.19 6.09
C LYS A 136 22.73 5.33 4.85
N ILE A 137 22.17 4.12 4.82
CA ILE A 137 22.27 3.24 3.65
C ILE A 137 21.59 3.86 2.42
N TYR A 138 20.43 4.51 2.59
CA TYR A 138 19.77 5.23 1.51
C TYR A 138 20.69 6.35 0.96
N GLN A 139 21.27 7.16 1.84
CA GLN A 139 22.17 8.26 1.47
C GLN A 139 23.43 7.75 0.75
N GLU A 140 24.07 6.69 1.25
CA GLU A 140 25.24 6.06 0.64
C GLU A 140 24.97 5.54 -0.78
N ASN A 141 23.71 5.20 -1.10
CA ASN A 141 23.29 4.71 -2.41
C ASN A 141 22.48 5.74 -3.21
N ASN A 142 22.46 7.02 -2.81
CA ASN A 142 21.71 8.11 -3.44
C ASN A 142 20.20 7.83 -3.61
N ILE A 143 19.62 7.11 -2.66
CA ILE A 143 18.18 6.82 -2.62
C ILE A 143 17.49 7.95 -1.85
N PRO A 144 16.55 8.69 -2.45
CA PRO A 144 15.84 9.75 -1.76
C PRO A 144 14.88 9.16 -0.72
N VAL A 145 14.87 9.75 0.47
CA VAL A 145 13.95 9.37 1.56
C VAL A 145 12.74 10.30 1.50
N VAL A 146 11.66 9.83 0.89
CA VAL A 146 10.50 10.68 0.53
C VAL A 146 9.25 10.37 1.35
N ARG A 147 9.19 9.23 2.04
CA ARG A 147 7.99 8.75 2.74
C ARG A 147 8.21 8.61 4.25
N ALA A 148 7.31 9.18 5.03
CA ALA A 148 7.07 8.78 6.41
C ALA A 148 5.87 7.82 6.46
N SER A 149 5.89 6.79 7.31
CA SER A 149 4.77 5.84 7.41
C SER A 149 4.39 5.56 8.86
N ILE A 150 3.08 5.56 9.14
CA ILE A 150 2.54 5.22 10.45
C ILE A 150 1.51 4.11 10.29
N MET A 151 1.85 2.92 10.79
CA MET A 151 0.91 1.80 10.92
C MET A 151 0.04 1.97 12.16
N THR A 152 -1.10 1.26 12.18
CA THR A 152 -2.11 1.31 13.24
C THR A 152 -2.60 2.72 13.53
N ALA A 153 -2.65 3.59 12.52
CA ALA A 153 -2.93 5.02 12.69
C ALA A 153 -4.36 5.30 13.19
N PHE A 154 -5.28 4.35 12.99
CA PHE A 154 -6.71 4.50 13.30
C PHE A 154 -7.19 3.59 14.44
N GLY A 155 -6.35 2.67 14.89
CA GLY A 155 -6.70 1.71 15.94
C GLY A 155 -5.77 0.50 15.93
N CYS A 156 -5.83 -0.29 17.02
CA CYS A 156 -5.04 -1.50 17.19
C CYS A 156 -5.85 -2.58 17.91
N ASN A 157 -5.86 -3.80 17.39
CA ASN A 157 -6.50 -4.96 18.01
C ASN A 157 -5.81 -5.40 19.31
N TYR A 158 -4.60 -4.90 19.60
CA TYR A 158 -3.87 -5.20 20.83
C TYR A 158 -4.03 -4.14 21.93
N GLU A 159 -4.12 -2.87 21.55
CA GLU A 159 -4.15 -1.73 22.49
C GLU A 159 -5.47 -0.94 22.45
N GLY A 160 -6.37 -1.27 21.52
CA GLY A 160 -7.66 -0.62 21.37
C GLY A 160 -7.59 0.66 20.52
N PRO A 161 -8.42 1.68 20.87
CA PRO A 161 -8.45 2.95 20.15
C PRO A 161 -7.09 3.64 20.14
N VAL A 162 -6.74 4.24 19.00
CA VAL A 162 -5.55 5.09 18.84
C VAL A 162 -6.01 6.53 18.73
N GLU A 163 -5.59 7.35 19.69
CA GLU A 163 -5.88 8.79 19.70
C GLU A 163 -5.07 9.54 18.62
N VAL A 164 -5.69 10.56 18.01
CA VAL A 164 -5.04 11.41 17.00
C VAL A 164 -3.74 12.02 17.54
N ALA A 165 -3.73 12.45 18.81
CA ALA A 165 -2.55 13.00 19.46
C ALA A 165 -1.36 12.02 19.49
N THR A 166 -1.62 10.71 19.62
CA THR A 166 -0.58 9.68 19.56
C THR A 166 0.03 9.62 18.16
N VAL A 167 -0.80 9.64 17.11
CA VAL A 167 -0.31 9.62 15.72
C VAL A 167 0.50 10.88 15.42
N ILE A 168 0.01 12.06 15.82
CA ILE A 168 0.70 13.33 15.63
C ILE A 168 2.04 13.35 16.39
N LYS A 169 2.10 12.79 17.60
CA LYS A 169 3.36 12.65 18.33
C LYS A 169 4.35 11.76 17.57
N ARG A 170 3.92 10.57 17.13
CA ARG A 170 4.80 9.63 16.41
C ARG A 170 5.25 10.18 15.06
N LEU A 171 4.39 10.92 14.36
CA LEU A 171 4.75 11.62 13.12
C LEU A 171 5.82 12.68 13.37
N ALA A 172 5.65 13.49 14.42
CA ALA A 172 6.64 14.52 14.77
C ALA A 172 8.02 13.92 15.07
N GLU A 173 8.08 12.78 15.76
CA GLU A 173 9.35 12.10 16.07
C GLU A 173 10.08 11.59 14.81
N ILE A 174 9.36 10.98 13.87
CA ILE A 174 10.00 10.47 12.63
C ILE A 174 10.36 11.60 11.65
N LEU A 175 9.59 12.70 11.65
CA LEU A 175 9.93 13.89 10.87
C LEU A 175 11.14 14.63 11.46
N ALA A 176 11.26 14.70 12.79
CA ALA A 176 12.45 15.23 13.44
C ALA A 176 13.70 14.38 13.11
N LEU A 177 13.58 13.05 13.14
CA LEU A 177 14.67 12.17 12.69
C LEU A 177 15.05 12.42 11.22
N ALA A 178 14.07 12.66 10.34
CA ALA A 178 14.34 12.97 8.94
C ALA A 178 15.11 14.29 8.81
N ASP A 179 14.68 15.34 9.52
CA ASP A 179 15.31 16.66 9.52
C ASP A 179 16.75 16.60 10.06
N GLU A 180 16.97 15.93 11.20
CA GLU A 180 18.30 15.70 11.77
C GLU A 180 19.26 14.99 10.80
N MET A 181 18.72 14.13 9.95
CA MET A 181 19.47 13.38 8.94
C MET A 181 19.55 14.10 7.59
N GLY A 182 18.94 15.28 7.44
CA GLY A 182 18.92 16.04 6.18
C GLY A 182 18.05 15.42 5.09
N CYS A 183 17.02 14.66 5.46
CA CYS A 183 16.05 14.04 4.56
C CYS A 183 14.80 14.90 4.39
N ASN A 184 14.36 15.09 3.15
CA ASN A 184 13.12 15.80 2.85
C ASN A 184 11.96 14.83 2.63
N ILE A 185 11.08 14.68 3.62
CA ILE A 185 9.89 13.86 3.50
C ILE A 185 8.83 14.62 2.68
N GLU A 186 8.40 14.01 1.59
CA GLU A 186 7.42 14.58 0.65
C GLU A 186 5.98 14.24 1.07
N TYR A 187 5.76 13.04 1.62
CA TYR A 187 4.43 12.61 2.07
C TYR A 187 4.48 11.67 3.27
N VAL A 188 3.37 11.65 4.02
CA VAL A 188 3.09 10.66 5.06
C VAL A 188 2.04 9.67 4.58
N SER A 189 2.31 8.38 4.80
CA SER A 189 1.30 7.33 4.66
C SER A 189 0.70 6.99 6.02
N LEU A 190 -0.62 7.13 6.11
CA LEU A 190 -1.42 6.79 7.29
C LEU A 190 -2.13 5.47 7.03
N ALA A 191 -1.72 4.41 7.72
CA ALA A 191 -2.22 3.08 7.47
C ALA A 191 -3.27 2.65 8.50
N ASP A 192 -4.46 2.30 8.01
CA ASP A 192 -5.50 1.58 8.74
C ASP A 192 -5.24 0.07 8.73
N THR A 193 -4.13 -0.32 9.34
CA THR A 193 -3.57 -1.69 9.30
C THR A 193 -4.53 -2.79 9.76
N MET A 194 -5.61 -2.43 10.46
CA MET A 194 -6.53 -3.37 11.08
C MET A 194 -8.01 -3.05 10.78
N GLY A 195 -8.28 -2.13 9.84
CA GLY A 195 -9.64 -1.77 9.43
C GLY A 195 -10.49 -1.11 10.53
N TRP A 196 -9.91 -0.21 11.32
CA TRP A 196 -10.58 0.54 12.40
C TRP A 196 -11.13 1.90 11.94
N ALA A 197 -10.67 2.41 10.80
CA ALA A 197 -11.05 3.73 10.36
C ALA A 197 -12.54 3.80 9.96
N ASN A 198 -13.11 4.98 10.15
CA ASN A 198 -14.39 5.38 9.61
C ASN A 198 -14.25 6.79 9.00
N PRO A 199 -15.21 7.26 8.18
CA PRO A 199 -15.09 8.54 7.49
C PRO A 199 -14.77 9.71 8.43
N SER A 200 -15.35 9.72 9.63
CA SER A 200 -15.10 10.77 10.62
C SER A 200 -13.69 10.69 11.22
N SER A 201 -13.16 9.50 11.49
CA SER A 201 -11.78 9.35 11.99
C SER A 201 -10.74 9.68 10.92
N VAL A 202 -10.99 9.35 9.65
CA VAL A 202 -10.17 9.79 8.51
C VAL A 202 -10.10 11.31 8.46
N LYS A 203 -11.25 11.99 8.46
CA LYS A 203 -11.29 13.47 8.42
C LYS A 203 -10.55 14.11 9.59
N ARG A 204 -10.74 13.60 10.81
CA ARG A 204 -10.05 14.12 12.00
C ARG A 204 -8.54 13.95 11.91
N LEU A 205 -8.04 12.78 11.53
CA LEU A 205 -6.60 12.53 11.48
C LEU A 205 -5.95 13.30 10.33
N VAL A 206 -6.55 13.27 9.12
CA VAL A 206 -6.05 14.02 7.96
C VAL A 206 -6.04 15.53 8.25
N GLY A 207 -7.11 16.06 8.86
CA GLY A 207 -7.17 17.46 9.28
C GLY A 207 -6.05 17.81 10.26
N ALA A 208 -5.86 17.02 11.31
CA ALA A 208 -4.81 17.27 12.31
C ALA A 208 -3.40 17.20 11.73
N VAL A 209 -3.13 16.33 10.75
CA VAL A 209 -1.84 16.28 10.06
C VAL A 209 -1.63 17.55 9.24
N ARG A 210 -2.63 17.99 8.47
CA ARG A 210 -2.55 19.20 7.64
C ARG A 210 -2.44 20.49 8.44
N ASP A 211 -3.16 20.59 9.56
CA ASP A 211 -3.08 21.74 10.45
C ASP A 211 -1.66 21.96 10.97
N LYS A 212 -0.89 20.87 11.15
CA LYS A 212 0.47 20.92 11.67
C LYS A 212 1.55 20.92 10.57
N TRP A 213 1.31 20.23 9.47
CA TRP A 213 2.24 20.08 8.34
C TRP A 213 1.50 20.29 7.01
N PRO A 214 1.17 21.54 6.64
CA PRO A 214 0.32 21.83 5.47
C PRO A 214 0.95 21.45 4.14
N GLU A 215 2.28 21.49 4.04
CA GLU A 215 3.04 21.15 2.83
C GLU A 215 3.23 19.64 2.62
N LEU A 216 2.93 18.83 3.64
CA LEU A 216 3.17 17.39 3.60
C LEU A 216 2.06 16.69 2.82
N GLY A 217 2.42 15.98 1.76
CA GLY A 217 1.51 15.09 1.04
C GLY A 217 0.95 14.02 1.98
N ILE A 218 -0.25 13.52 1.68
CA ILE A 218 -0.87 12.45 2.47
C ILE A 218 -1.24 11.32 1.53
N ASN A 219 -0.80 10.11 1.89
CA ASN A 219 -1.23 8.85 1.32
C ASN A 219 -2.08 8.11 2.37
N LEU A 220 -3.18 7.49 1.93
CA LEU A 220 -4.01 6.63 2.77
C LEU A 220 -3.87 5.17 2.35
N HIS A 221 -3.46 4.33 3.30
CA HIS A 221 -3.45 2.87 3.14
C HIS A 221 -4.60 2.29 3.97
N LEU A 222 -5.69 1.92 3.31
CA LEU A 222 -6.95 1.59 3.96
C LEU A 222 -7.27 0.12 3.80
N HIS A 223 -7.67 -0.51 4.91
CA HIS A 223 -8.17 -1.88 4.89
C HIS A 223 -9.70 -1.89 4.91
N ASP A 224 -10.29 -2.84 4.19
CA ASP A 224 -11.74 -2.99 4.08
C ASP A 224 -12.30 -4.12 4.98
N THR A 225 -11.56 -4.47 6.03
CA THR A 225 -11.87 -5.52 7.01
C THR A 225 -13.29 -5.44 7.59
N ARG A 226 -13.89 -4.24 7.62
CA ARG A 226 -15.24 -3.96 8.15
C ARG A 226 -16.15 -3.24 7.14
N GLY A 227 -15.82 -3.27 5.84
CA GLY A 227 -16.66 -2.68 4.78
C GLY A 227 -16.69 -1.15 4.77
N LEU A 228 -15.65 -0.49 5.29
CA LEU A 228 -15.54 0.98 5.36
C LEU A 228 -14.43 1.56 4.48
N GLY A 229 -13.61 0.73 3.84
CA GLY A 229 -12.42 1.15 3.11
C GLY A 229 -12.71 2.14 1.98
N ILE A 230 -13.69 1.85 1.11
CA ILE A 230 -14.09 2.78 0.03
C ILE A 230 -14.69 4.08 0.60
N ALA A 231 -15.53 3.99 1.64
CA ALA A 231 -16.09 5.17 2.29
C ALA A 231 -15.00 6.04 2.95
N ASN A 232 -13.97 5.41 3.51
CA ASN A 232 -12.79 6.05 4.08
C ASN A 232 -11.94 6.73 3.00
N ALA A 233 -11.76 6.08 1.85
CA ALA A 233 -11.05 6.67 0.71
C ALA A 233 -11.77 7.92 0.21
N TYR A 234 -13.09 7.85 0.02
CA TYR A 234 -13.92 9.00 -0.34
C TYR A 234 -13.82 10.13 0.69
N ALA A 235 -13.86 9.81 1.99
CA ALA A 235 -13.66 10.81 3.05
C ALA A 235 -12.29 11.47 2.98
N GLY A 236 -11.25 10.72 2.61
CA GLY A 236 -9.92 11.24 2.32
C GLY A 236 -9.90 12.19 1.11
N MET A 237 -10.57 11.82 0.01
CA MET A 237 -10.69 12.68 -1.18
C MET A 237 -11.43 13.98 -0.88
N GLN A 238 -12.47 13.95 -0.03
CA GLN A 238 -13.15 15.17 0.46
C GLN A 238 -12.23 16.07 1.28
N MET A 239 -11.21 15.49 1.90
CA MET A 239 -10.13 16.21 2.56
C MET A 239 -8.96 16.48 1.60
N GLY A 240 -9.12 16.35 0.29
CA GLY A 240 -8.08 16.62 -0.72
C GLY A 240 -6.90 15.66 -0.73
N VAL A 241 -7.03 14.45 -0.16
CA VAL A 241 -6.01 13.38 -0.32
C VAL A 241 -6.00 12.92 -1.77
N THR A 242 -4.80 12.79 -2.35
CA THR A 242 -4.61 12.41 -3.76
C THR A 242 -3.87 11.09 -3.94
N GLU A 243 -3.39 10.45 -2.87
CA GLU A 243 -2.65 9.18 -2.96
C GLU A 243 -3.30 8.10 -2.09
N PHE A 244 -3.48 6.92 -2.68
CA PHE A 244 -4.09 5.78 -2.02
C PHE A 244 -3.31 4.50 -2.32
N ASP A 245 -3.06 3.69 -1.30
CA ASP A 245 -2.58 2.33 -1.47
C ASP A 245 -3.79 1.38 -1.51
N SER A 246 -3.82 0.45 -2.47
CA SER A 246 -4.90 -0.54 -2.65
C SER A 246 -4.32 -1.87 -3.13
N ALA A 247 -5.15 -2.91 -3.18
CA ALA A 247 -4.75 -4.21 -3.74
C ALA A 247 -5.81 -4.74 -4.70
N VAL A 248 -5.37 -5.26 -5.83
CA VAL A 248 -6.25 -5.90 -6.82
C VAL A 248 -7.09 -7.00 -6.17
N ALA A 249 -8.40 -7.04 -6.48
CA ALA A 249 -9.36 -8.00 -5.92
C ALA A 249 -9.49 -7.97 -4.38
N GLY A 250 -9.01 -6.90 -3.72
CA GLY A 250 -9.00 -6.79 -2.26
C GLY A 250 -7.97 -7.72 -1.60
N LEU A 251 -6.95 -8.14 -2.35
CA LEU A 251 -5.90 -9.01 -1.85
C LEU A 251 -5.19 -8.44 -0.62
N GLY A 252 -4.71 -9.35 0.22
CA GLY A 252 -3.81 -9.04 1.31
C GLY A 252 -4.50 -8.83 2.65
N GLY A 253 -3.90 -8.00 3.48
CA GLY A 253 -4.16 -7.97 4.92
C GLY A 253 -2.88 -8.22 5.71
N CYS A 254 -2.91 -7.93 7.01
CA CYS A 254 -1.73 -8.06 7.86
C CYS A 254 -1.79 -9.36 8.69
N PRO A 255 -0.82 -10.30 8.55
CA PRO A 255 -0.81 -11.53 9.35
C PRO A 255 -0.61 -11.26 10.85
N PHE A 256 -0.12 -10.06 11.20
CA PHE A 256 0.10 -9.60 12.57
C PHE A 256 -1.05 -8.73 13.10
N ALA A 257 -2.20 -8.65 12.40
CA ALA A 257 -3.36 -7.88 12.85
C ALA A 257 -4.27 -8.65 13.84
N ALA A 258 -3.93 -9.86 14.26
CA ALA A 258 -4.77 -10.68 15.16
C ALA A 258 -6.23 -10.91 14.68
N LEU A 259 -6.46 -10.87 13.36
CA LEU A 259 -7.74 -11.15 12.73
C LEU A 259 -7.53 -12.22 11.66
N LYS A 260 -8.40 -13.25 11.64
CA LYS A 260 -8.36 -14.32 10.65
C LYS A 260 -9.52 -14.16 9.68
N GLY A 261 -9.23 -14.18 8.37
CA GLY A 261 -10.24 -14.35 7.32
C GLY A 261 -11.14 -13.14 7.04
N ALA A 262 -10.71 -11.93 7.39
CA ALA A 262 -11.40 -10.70 6.98
C ALA A 262 -10.69 -10.06 5.78
N ALA A 263 -11.42 -9.27 5.00
CA ALA A 263 -10.87 -8.53 3.85
C ALA A 263 -9.67 -7.67 4.29
N GLY A 264 -8.63 -7.68 3.45
CA GLY A 264 -7.40 -6.94 3.67
C GLY A 264 -7.53 -5.51 3.18
N ASN A 265 -6.89 -5.21 2.07
CA ASN A 265 -6.84 -3.87 1.48
C ASN A 265 -8.16 -3.50 0.78
N VAL A 266 -8.36 -2.20 0.58
CA VAL A 266 -9.34 -1.71 -0.40
C VAL A 266 -9.02 -2.29 -1.79
N CYS A 267 -10.05 -2.73 -2.51
CA CYS A 267 -9.92 -3.26 -3.86
C CYS A 267 -9.51 -2.15 -4.84
N THR A 268 -8.44 -2.38 -5.61
CA THR A 268 -7.96 -1.39 -6.61
C THR A 268 -9.03 -1.08 -7.65
N GLU A 269 -9.74 -2.09 -8.15
CA GLU A 269 -10.78 -1.94 -9.16
C GLU A 269 -12.01 -1.21 -8.64
N ASP A 270 -12.44 -1.48 -7.40
CA ASP A 270 -13.58 -0.79 -6.80
C ASP A 270 -13.25 0.69 -6.55
N LEU A 271 -12.02 1.00 -6.14
CA LEU A 271 -11.55 2.38 -5.96
C LEU A 271 -11.40 3.12 -7.30
N ALA A 272 -10.83 2.46 -8.31
CA ALA A 272 -10.69 3.03 -9.65
C ALA A 272 -12.06 3.29 -10.29
N PHE A 273 -13.01 2.38 -10.12
CA PHE A 273 -14.40 2.55 -10.55
C PHE A 273 -15.12 3.70 -9.85
N LEU A 274 -14.96 3.84 -8.53
CA LEU A 274 -15.46 5.02 -7.81
C LEU A 274 -14.93 6.31 -8.45
N CYS A 275 -13.62 6.37 -8.72
CA CYS A 275 -13.00 7.55 -9.32
C CYS A 275 -13.55 7.82 -10.73
N GLU A 276 -13.61 6.80 -11.59
CA GLU A 276 -14.13 6.90 -12.96
C GLU A 276 -15.57 7.45 -12.98
N GLU A 277 -16.46 6.90 -12.17
CA GLU A 277 -17.87 7.31 -12.11
C GLU A 277 -18.08 8.68 -11.47
N MET A 278 -17.12 9.13 -10.65
CA MET A 278 -17.11 10.47 -10.08
C MET A 278 -16.40 11.50 -10.97
N GLY A 279 -15.82 11.08 -12.11
CA GLY A 279 -15.05 11.96 -12.99
C GLY A 279 -13.69 12.38 -12.45
N ILE A 280 -13.10 11.59 -11.55
CA ILE A 280 -11.76 11.77 -10.99
C ILE A 280 -10.77 10.94 -11.82
N GLU A 281 -9.75 11.58 -12.37
CA GLU A 281 -8.75 10.90 -13.21
C GLU A 281 -7.85 9.98 -12.36
N THR A 282 -7.64 8.75 -12.82
CA THR A 282 -6.62 7.82 -12.27
C THR A 282 -5.59 7.41 -13.33
N GLY A 283 -5.99 7.45 -14.61
CA GLY A 283 -5.22 6.88 -15.72
C GLY A 283 -5.28 5.35 -15.80
N ILE A 284 -6.12 4.71 -14.98
CA ILE A 284 -6.33 3.26 -14.96
C ILE A 284 -7.47 2.89 -15.90
N ASP A 285 -7.25 1.85 -16.70
CA ASP A 285 -8.24 1.16 -17.51
C ASP A 285 -8.99 0.16 -16.63
N VAL A 286 -10.20 0.53 -16.22
CA VAL A 286 -11.02 -0.24 -15.27
C VAL A 286 -11.43 -1.59 -15.84
N ASP A 287 -11.73 -1.68 -17.15
CA ASP A 287 -12.10 -2.94 -17.80
C ASP A 287 -10.93 -3.93 -17.78
N LYS A 288 -9.71 -3.47 -18.09
CA LYS A 288 -8.51 -4.33 -17.95
C LYS A 288 -8.26 -4.72 -16.51
N LEU A 289 -8.41 -3.80 -15.56
CA LEU A 289 -8.17 -4.09 -14.16
C LEU A 289 -9.15 -5.13 -13.60
N VAL A 290 -10.42 -5.13 -14.05
CA VAL A 290 -11.39 -6.19 -13.75
C VAL A 290 -10.90 -7.56 -14.22
N ALA A 291 -10.37 -7.67 -15.45
CA ALA A 291 -9.82 -8.92 -15.94
C ALA A 291 -8.62 -9.40 -15.10
N VAL A 292 -7.77 -8.46 -14.64
CA VAL A 292 -6.65 -8.77 -13.74
C VAL A 292 -7.13 -9.20 -12.35
N ALA A 293 -8.21 -8.62 -11.84
CA ALA A 293 -8.83 -9.03 -10.58
C ALA A 293 -9.39 -10.46 -10.63
N GLN A 294 -10.03 -10.84 -11.74
CA GLN A 294 -10.47 -12.22 -11.99
C GLN A 294 -9.28 -13.19 -12.09
N LEU A 295 -8.19 -12.78 -12.74
CA LEU A 295 -6.93 -13.54 -12.76
C LEU A 295 -6.36 -13.72 -11.35
N ALA A 296 -6.40 -12.68 -10.50
CA ALA A 296 -5.95 -12.77 -9.12
C ALA A 296 -6.75 -13.82 -8.33
N GLU A 297 -8.08 -13.84 -8.48
CA GLU A 297 -8.96 -14.85 -7.86
C GLU A 297 -8.64 -16.27 -8.34
N GLU A 298 -8.40 -16.43 -9.64
CA GLU A 298 -7.95 -17.71 -10.22
C GLU A 298 -6.60 -18.17 -9.63
N ILE A 299 -5.63 -17.26 -9.49
CA ILE A 299 -4.29 -17.56 -8.95
C ILE A 299 -4.36 -18.07 -7.51
N VAL A 300 -5.16 -17.41 -6.65
CA VAL A 300 -5.26 -17.80 -5.23
C VAL A 300 -6.22 -18.97 -5.01
N GLY A 301 -7.11 -19.25 -5.97
CA GLY A 301 -7.98 -20.42 -5.98
C GLY A 301 -9.11 -20.37 -4.95
N HIS A 302 -9.50 -19.19 -4.49
CA HIS A 302 -10.65 -18.97 -3.63
C HIS A 302 -11.30 -17.62 -3.91
N PRO A 303 -12.60 -17.43 -3.56
CA PRO A 303 -13.27 -16.16 -3.80
C PRO A 303 -12.58 -14.97 -3.12
N LEU A 304 -12.51 -13.86 -3.85
CA LEU A 304 -11.93 -12.58 -3.43
C LEU A 304 -13.00 -11.49 -3.32
N ALA A 305 -12.66 -10.37 -2.67
CA ALA A 305 -13.64 -9.38 -2.19
C ALA A 305 -14.03 -8.32 -3.22
N GLY A 306 -13.32 -8.24 -4.36
CA GLY A 306 -13.59 -7.28 -5.43
C GLY A 306 -15.04 -7.29 -5.88
N SER A 307 -15.76 -6.20 -5.70
CA SER A 307 -17.19 -6.16 -6.08
C SER A 307 -17.35 -6.01 -7.59
N LEU A 308 -16.53 -5.15 -8.20
CA LEU A 308 -16.60 -4.82 -9.61
C LEU A 308 -16.25 -6.01 -10.51
N MET A 309 -15.31 -6.87 -10.10
CA MET A 309 -14.93 -8.04 -10.89
C MET A 309 -16.06 -9.07 -11.06
N HIS A 310 -17.02 -9.06 -10.12
CA HIS A 310 -18.21 -9.90 -10.15
C HIS A 310 -19.40 -9.23 -10.83
N ALA A 311 -19.56 -7.91 -10.63
CA ALA A 311 -20.70 -7.15 -11.16
C ALA A 311 -20.51 -6.69 -12.61
N GLY A 312 -19.27 -6.54 -13.07
CA GLY A 312 -18.92 -5.93 -14.36
C GLY A 312 -18.95 -4.40 -14.33
N THR A 313 -18.38 -3.78 -15.36
CA THR A 313 -18.27 -2.30 -15.46
C THR A 313 -19.56 -1.65 -15.95
N LEU A 314 -19.80 -0.40 -15.55
CA LEU A 314 -20.92 0.38 -16.08
C LEU A 314 -20.75 0.74 -17.55
N THR A 315 -19.51 0.83 -18.06
CA THR A 315 -19.24 0.99 -19.48
C THR A 315 -19.83 -0.18 -20.29
N ALA A 316 -19.57 -1.42 -19.88
CA ALA A 316 -20.17 -2.60 -20.50
C ALA A 316 -21.70 -2.60 -20.41
N ALA A 317 -22.26 -2.26 -19.23
CA ALA A 317 -23.70 -2.20 -19.03
C ALA A 317 -24.38 -1.13 -19.92
N ARG A 318 -23.77 0.06 -20.03
CA ARG A 318 -24.25 1.15 -20.90
C ARG A 318 -24.19 0.77 -22.38
N ALA A 319 -23.15 0.05 -22.81
CA ALA A 319 -23.04 -0.44 -24.19
C ALA A 319 -24.14 -1.47 -24.51
N ALA A 320 -24.37 -2.43 -23.61
CA ALA A 320 -25.43 -3.43 -23.75
C ALA A 320 -26.83 -2.78 -23.82
N ALA A 321 -27.11 -1.79 -22.97
CA ALA A 321 -28.39 -1.08 -22.96
C ALA A 321 -28.64 -0.26 -24.24
N LYS A 322 -27.60 0.25 -24.90
CA LYS A 322 -27.73 0.96 -26.19
C LYS A 322 -27.94 0.02 -27.38
N ALA A 323 -27.54 -1.24 -27.26
CA ALA A 323 -27.66 -2.23 -28.31
C ALA A 323 -29.02 -2.98 -28.30
N ALA A 324 -29.77 -2.87 -27.20
CA ALA A 324 -31.11 -3.42 -27.02
C ALA A 324 -32.19 -2.45 -27.53
#